data_AF-A0A1Z4LTI4-F1
#
_entry.id   AF-A0A1Z4LTI4-F1
#
_cell.length_a   1.000
_cell.length_b   1.000
_cell.length_c   1.000
_cell.angle_alpha   90.00
_cell.angle_beta   90.00
_cell.angle_gamma   90.00
#
_symmetry.space_group_name_H-M   'P 1'
#
loop_
_entity.id
_entity.type
_entity.pdbx_description
1 polymer ?
#
loop_
_entity_poly.entity_id
_entity_poly.type
_entity_poly.pdbx_seq_one_letter_code
_entity_poly.pdbx_strand_id
1 'polypeptide(L)' 'MDGKLSQKHPRFSRTSASIGYALQLVLAGETPIDAKIFKGVGSGVYEIVKRYDTDTYRVVYAL' A
#
# COMPACT_ATOMS: atom_id res chain seq x y z
N MET A 1 16.32 7.92 33.52
CA MET A 1 15.28 8.61 32.71
C MET A 1 14.94 7.66 31.58
N ASP A 2 14.03 6.73 31.84
CA ASP A 2 13.68 5.66 30.92
C ASP A 2 12.63 6.16 29.92
N GLY A 3 13.10 6.76 28.84
CA GLY A 3 12.28 7.10 27.69
C GLY A 3 11.90 5.83 26.94
N LYS A 4 10.95 5.06 27.48
CA LYS A 4 10.28 4.00 26.73
C LYS A 4 9.61 4.66 25.53
N LEU A 5 10.24 4.54 24.36
CA LEU A 5 9.61 4.70 23.07
C LEU A 5 8.32 3.89 23.12
N SER A 6 7.19 4.58 23.22
CA SER A 6 5.88 3.99 23.07
C SER A 6 5.80 3.46 21.65
N GLN A 7 6.23 2.21 21.45
CA GLN A 7 5.86 1.43 20.29
C GLN A 7 4.34 1.30 20.36
N LYS A 8 3.65 2.27 19.75
CA LYS A 8 2.24 2.13 19.39
C LYS A 8 2.17 0.83 18.59
N HIS A 9 1.65 -0.22 19.22
CA HIS A 9 1.34 -1.46 18.55
C HIS A 9 0.51 -1.10 17.32
N PRO A 10 0.92 -1.47 16.10
CA PRO A 10 0.16 -1.12 14.92
C PRO A 10 -1.15 -1.91 14.97
N ARG A 11 -2.22 -1.32 15.51
CA ARG A 11 -3.57 -1.71 15.09
C ARG A 11 -3.56 -1.56 13.58
N PHE A 12 -3.84 -2.66 12.86
CA PHE A 12 -4.04 -2.64 11.42
C PHE A 12 -4.85 -1.39 11.06
N SER A 13 -4.19 -0.43 10.40
CA SER A 13 -4.89 0.75 9.95
C SER A 13 -5.83 0.32 8.83
N ARG A 14 -6.96 1.00 8.65
CA ARG A 14 -7.84 0.73 7.50
C ARG A 14 -7.06 0.82 6.18
N THR A 15 -6.03 1.67 6.14
CA THR A 15 -5.08 1.80 5.05
C THR A 15 -4.30 0.51 4.80
N SER A 16 -3.66 -0.06 5.83
CA SER A 16 -2.88 -1.30 5.68
C SER A 16 -3.75 -2.49 5.30
N ALA A 17 -4.97 -2.57 5.85
CA ALA A 17 -5.94 -3.60 5.44
C ALA A 17 -6.37 -3.43 3.97
N SER A 18 -6.63 -2.20 3.51
CA SER A 18 -7.03 -1.94 2.12
C SER A 18 -5.92 -2.25 1.11
N ILE A 19 -4.67 -1.94 1.47
CA ILE A 19 -3.49 -2.26 0.66
C ILE A 19 -3.27 -3.77 0.62
N GLY A 20 -3.37 -4.45 1.77
CA GLY A 20 -3.23 -5.90 1.84
C GLY A 20 -4.26 -6.63 0.98
N TYR A 21 -5.53 -6.19 1.02
CA TYR A 21 -6.56 -6.74 0.15
C TYR A 21 -6.27 -6.52 -1.34
N ALA A 22 -5.84 -5.31 -1.73
CA ALA A 22 -5.49 -5.03 -3.12
C ALA A 22 -4.31 -5.90 -3.60
N LEU A 23 -3.28 -6.11 -2.76
CA LEU A 23 -2.16 -6.99 -3.11
C LEU A 23 -2.59 -8.47 -3.19
N GLN A 24 -3.54 -8.90 -2.37
CA GLN A 24 -4.10 -10.25 -2.48
C GLN A 24 -4.78 -10.47 -3.84
N LEU A 25 -5.50 -9.47 -4.38
CA LEU A 25 -6.09 -9.55 -5.71
C LEU A 25 -5.01 -9.66 -6.80
N VAL A 26 -3.92 -8.89 -6.70
CA VAL A 26 -2.78 -9.00 -7.62
C VAL A 26 -2.21 -10.41 -7.63
N LEU A 27 -2.01 -11.01 -6.45
CA LEU A 27 -1.51 -12.38 -6.33
C LEU A 27 -2.48 -13.43 -6.89
N ALA A 28 -3.78 -13.14 -6.89
CA ALA A 28 -4.80 -13.97 -7.51
C ALA A 28 -4.87 -13.80 -9.05
N GLY A 29 -4.01 -12.95 -9.64
CA GLY A 29 -4.04 -12.63 -11.07
C GLY A 29 -5.10 -11.59 -11.46
N GLU A 30 -5.75 -10.96 -10.47
CA GLU A 30 -6.72 -9.91 -10.70
C GLU A 30 -6.06 -8.52 -10.71
N THR A 31 -6.73 -7.55 -11.33
CA THR A 31 -6.30 -6.15 -11.30
C THR A 31 -7.15 -5.39 -10.28
N PRO A 32 -6.55 -4.88 -9.18
CA PRO A 32 -7.27 -4.04 -8.23
C PRO A 32 -7.84 -2.79 -8.92
N ILE A 33 -9.05 -2.38 -8.54
CA ILE A 33 -9.73 -1.21 -9.12
C ILE A 33 -8.92 0.09 -8.99
N ASP A 34 -8.06 0.18 -7.97
CA ASP A 34 -7.24 1.35 -7.70
C ASP A 34 -5.84 1.28 -8.32
N ALA A 35 -5.50 0.17 -8.98
CA ALA A 35 -4.20 -0.02 -9.59
C ALA A 35 -4.06 0.86 -10.84
N LYS A 36 -2.92 1.54 -10.96
CA LYS A 36 -2.60 2.44 -12.08
C LYS A 36 -1.22 2.10 -12.62
N ILE A 37 -1.00 2.36 -13.90
CA ILE A 37 0.33 2.23 -14.49
C ILE A 37 1.28 3.23 -13.80
N PHE A 38 2.39 2.74 -13.28
CA PHE A 38 3.44 3.58 -12.70
C PHE A 38 4.31 4.14 -13.82
N LYS A 39 4.08 5.41 -14.14
CA LYS A 39 4.69 6.07 -15.30
C LYS A 39 6.20 6.24 -15.11
N GLY A 40 6.94 6.18 -16.23
CA GLY A 40 8.37 6.51 -16.27
C GLY A 40 9.34 5.38 -15.90
N VAL A 41 8.85 4.19 -15.52
CA VAL A 41 9.69 3.04 -15.15
C VAL A 41 9.67 1.91 -16.19
N GLY A 42 8.60 1.82 -17.00
CA GLY A 42 8.43 0.79 -18.03
C GLY A 42 7.04 0.17 -17.99
N SER A 43 6.76 -0.73 -18.93
CA SER A 43 5.51 -1.53 -18.93
C SER A 43 5.51 -2.54 -17.79
N GLY A 44 4.32 -2.90 -17.29
CA GLY A 44 4.17 -3.95 -16.28
C GLY A 44 4.40 -3.50 -14.84
N VAL A 45 4.71 -2.22 -14.60
CA VAL A 45 4.84 -1.65 -13.25
C VAL A 45 3.59 -0.85 -12.91
N TYR A 46 3.03 -1.12 -11.74
CA TYR A 46 1.77 -0.55 -11.27
C TYR A 46 1.93 0.08 -9.89
N GLU A 47 1.06 1.03 -9.59
CA GLU A 47 0.95 1.66 -8.29
C GLU A 47 -0.48 1.58 -7.73
N ILE A 48 -0.58 1.42 -6.40
CA ILE A 48 -1.81 1.62 -5.63
C ILE A 48 -1.53 2.76 -4.64
N VAL A 49 -2.35 3.81 -4.71
CA VAL A 49 -2.19 5.02 -3.89
C VAL A 49 -3.33 5.12 -2.88
N LYS A 50 -3.00 5.25 -1.60
CA LYS A 50 -3.97 5.46 -0.51
C LYS A 50 -3.58 6.68 0.31
N ARG A 51 -4.53 7.58 0.47
CA ARG A 51 -4.41 8.73 1.38
C ARG A 51 -4.94 8.36 2.75
N TYR A 52 -4.19 8.67 3.79
CA TYR A 52 -4.67 8.52 5.16
C TYR A 52 -4.18 9.68 6.01
N ASP A 53 -5.14 10.38 6.62
CA ASP A 53 -4.89 11.61 7.35
C ASP A 53 -4.10 12.63 6.50
N THR A 54 -2.89 12.99 6.94
CA THR A 54 -1.99 13.94 6.29
C THR A 54 -1.05 13.29 5.28
N ASP A 55 -0.96 11.96 5.28
CA ASP A 55 0.01 11.20 4.50
C ASP A 55 -0.59 10.53 3.25
N THR A 56 0.29 10.29 2.28
CA THR A 56 -0.01 9.48 1.09
C THR A 56 0.91 8.28 1.06
N TYR A 57 0.31 7.09 1.15
CA TYR A 57 0.99 5.81 1.03
C TYR A 57 0.86 5.31 -0.39
N ARG A 58 1.96 4.80 -0.95
CA ARG A 58 2.01 4.22 -2.28
C ARG A 58 2.67 2.85 -2.20
N VAL A 59 2.04 1.86 -2.81
CA VAL A 59 2.67 0.57 -3.11
C VAL A 59 2.94 0.52 -4.59
N VAL A 60 4.16 0.15 -4.96
CA VAL A 60 4.59 -0.07 -6.34
C VAL A 60 4.96 -1.53 -6.47
N TYR A 61 4.46 -2.19 -7.52
CA TYR A 61 4.72 -3.60 -7.80
C TYR A 61 4.89 -3.83 -9.30
N ALA A 62 5.56 -4.92 -9.66
CA ALA A 62 5.73 -5.38 -11.03
C ALA A 62 5.03 -6.74 -11.20
N LEU A 63 4.49 -6.97 -12.40
CA LEU A 63 3.97 -8.27 -12.83
C LEU A 63 5.06 -9.10 -13.52
#